data_AF-A0A7R8Z0T1-F1
#
_entry.id   AF-A0A7R8Z0T1-F1
#
_cell.length_a   1.000
_cell.length_b   1.000
_cell.length_c   1.000
_cell.angle_alpha   90.00
_cell.angle_beta   90.00
_cell.angle_gamma   90.00
#
_symmetry.space_group_name_H-M   'P 1'
#
loop_
_entity.id
_entity.type
_entity.pdbx_description
1 polymer ?
#
loop_
_entity_poly.entity_id
_entity_poly.type
_entity_poly.pdbx_seq_one_letter_code
_entity_poly.pdbx_strand_id
1 'polypeptide(L)'
;MVARNCSIDLDNLRTCLKVTRLREHWDETSQCVLQRASQLKNMLGDSQRYESKRLEIETWLSRMENRCERMGTVATTADVLEAQQKEQKSFHAELHQYKHQIELFNGLTQKLIAVYPGDDTSRIKRMTESVNQRYNNLNNAVINRGKLLHAAVHNLQSFDRSMDQFLAWLSEAESQCESVESEIDRNPLVLKFVGKANREGFNIRQSSRSLFKLEGKFWELKLEE
;
A
#
# COMPACT_ATOMS: atom_id res chain seq x y z
N MET A 1 -24.70 9.32 91.88
CA MET A 1 -24.01 10.20 90.90
C MET A 1 -23.09 9.44 89.94
N VAL A 2 -22.37 8.40 90.37
CA VAL A 2 -21.40 7.65 89.53
C VAL A 2 -22.00 6.99 88.27
N ALA A 3 -23.18 6.35 88.36
CA ALA A 3 -23.80 5.67 87.21
C ALA A 3 -24.28 6.63 86.09
N ARG A 4 -24.73 7.85 86.45
CA ARG A 4 -25.11 8.87 85.46
C ARG A 4 -23.89 9.45 84.75
N ASN A 5 -22.78 9.66 85.47
CA ASN A 5 -21.51 10.06 84.85
C ASN A 5 -20.99 8.98 83.88
N CYS A 6 -21.05 7.70 84.26
CA CYS A 6 -20.66 6.59 83.39
C CYS A 6 -21.54 6.48 82.12
N SER A 7 -22.85 6.73 82.23
CA SER A 7 -23.76 6.76 81.07
C SER A 7 -23.45 7.93 80.12
N ILE A 8 -23.16 9.12 80.67
CA ILE A 8 -22.81 10.30 79.88
C ILE A 8 -21.46 10.08 79.16
N ASP A 9 -20.49 9.45 79.81
CA ASP A 9 -19.20 9.11 79.21
C ASP A 9 -19.33 8.10 78.05
N LEU A 10 -20.23 7.12 78.16
CA LEU A 10 -20.52 6.15 77.09
C LEU A 10 -21.19 6.81 75.87
N ASP A 11 -22.13 7.74 76.09
CA ASP A 11 -22.80 8.46 74.99
C ASP A 11 -21.85 9.44 74.28
N ASN A 12 -20.96 10.09 75.04
CA ASN A 12 -19.88 10.92 74.50
C ASN A 12 -18.90 10.09 73.67
N LEU A 13 -18.50 8.91 74.15
CA LEU A 13 -17.61 7.99 73.42
C LEU A 13 -18.29 7.50 72.13
N ARG A 14 -19.57 7.13 72.19
CA ARG A 14 -20.35 6.69 71.01
C ARG A 14 -20.47 7.79 69.96
N THR A 15 -20.64 9.04 70.40
CA THR A 15 -20.73 10.21 69.51
C THR A 15 -19.38 10.50 68.88
N CYS A 16 -18.30 10.45 69.66
CA CYS A 16 -16.92 10.57 69.18
C CYS A 16 -16.62 9.53 68.08
N LEU A 17 -16.97 8.26 68.30
CA LEU A 17 -16.77 7.20 67.29
C LEU A 17 -17.54 7.47 65.99
N LYS A 18 -18.77 7.98 66.04
CA LYS A 18 -19.53 8.34 64.84
C LYS A 18 -18.88 9.50 64.09
N VAL A 19 -18.41 10.52 64.80
CA VAL A 19 -17.73 11.68 64.20
C VAL A 19 -16.42 11.25 63.55
N THR A 20 -15.64 10.38 64.19
CA THR A 20 -14.40 9.83 63.61
C THR A 20 -14.69 9.07 62.31
N ARG A 21 -15.69 8.18 62.29
CA ARG A 21 -16.08 7.45 61.08
C ARG A 21 -16.54 8.37 59.95
N LEU A 22 -17.32 9.41 60.28
CA LEU A 22 -17.74 10.40 59.28
C LEU A 22 -16.55 11.17 58.71
N ARG A 23 -15.58 11.51 59.55
CA ARG A 23 -14.34 12.17 59.12
C ARG A 23 -13.53 11.25 58.18
N GLU A 24 -13.32 10.00 58.56
CA GLU A 24 -12.61 9.01 57.74
C GLU A 24 -13.29 8.83 56.37
N HIS A 25 -14.61 8.67 56.35
CA HIS A 25 -15.37 8.51 55.12
C HIS A 25 -15.35 9.78 54.24
N TRP A 26 -15.40 10.96 54.87
CA TRP A 26 -15.24 12.23 54.18
C TRP A 26 -13.85 12.36 53.55
N ASP A 27 -12.80 12.04 54.30
CA ASP A 27 -11.43 12.11 53.84
C ASP A 27 -11.18 11.13 52.67
N GLU A 28 -11.70 9.90 52.77
CA GLU A 28 -11.63 8.89 51.70
C GLU A 28 -12.39 9.35 50.44
N THR A 29 -13.62 9.83 50.59
CA THR A 29 -14.42 10.32 49.45
C THR A 29 -13.76 11.53 48.80
N SER A 30 -13.26 12.48 49.59
CA SER A 30 -12.56 13.67 49.11
C SER A 30 -11.31 13.28 48.33
N GLN A 31 -10.51 12.34 48.86
CA GLN A 31 -9.32 11.83 48.18
C GLN A 31 -9.68 11.15 46.86
N CYS A 32 -10.72 10.32 46.83
CA CYS A 32 -11.20 9.66 45.61
C CYS A 32 -11.63 10.68 44.54
N VAL A 33 -12.38 11.71 44.92
CA VAL A 33 -12.80 12.79 44.01
C VAL A 33 -11.60 13.55 43.46
N LEU A 34 -10.63 13.92 44.30
CA LEU A 34 -9.41 14.62 43.86
C LEU A 34 -8.56 13.76 42.91
N GLN A 35 -8.43 12.46 43.19
CA GLN A 35 -7.74 11.53 42.30
C GLN A 35 -8.45 11.42 40.94
N ARG A 36 -9.78 11.27 40.93
CA ARG A 36 -10.55 11.19 39.69
C ARG A 36 -10.48 12.50 38.89
N ALA A 37 -10.53 13.65 39.55
CA ALA A 37 -10.36 14.95 38.90
C ALA A 37 -8.98 15.08 38.22
N SER A 38 -7.92 14.62 38.88
CA SER A 38 -6.56 14.57 38.32
C SER A 38 -6.47 13.63 37.12
N GLN A 39 -7.07 12.43 37.20
CA GLN A 39 -7.13 11.48 36.09
C GLN A 39 -7.85 12.05 34.87
N LEU A 40 -9.01 12.67 35.05
CA LEU A 40 -9.77 13.29 33.95
C LEU A 40 -9.00 14.44 33.31
N LYS A 41 -8.28 15.25 34.10
CA LYS A 41 -7.41 16.32 33.57
C LYS A 41 -6.28 15.75 32.70
N ASN A 42 -5.66 14.65 33.13
CA ASN A 42 -4.63 13.98 32.34
C ASN A 42 -5.22 13.36 31.06
N MET A 43 -6.39 12.72 31.17
CA MET A 43 -7.09 12.12 30.03
C MET A 43 -7.44 13.16 28.98
N LEU A 44 -7.91 14.34 29.40
CA LEU A 44 -8.17 15.45 28.50
C LEU A 44 -6.90 15.86 27.73
N GLY A 45 -5.78 16.02 28.42
CA GLY A 45 -4.49 16.37 27.79
C GLY A 45 -4.00 15.31 26.80
N ASP A 46 -4.10 14.03 27.16
CA ASP A 46 -3.74 12.92 26.27
C ASP A 46 -4.67 12.83 25.06
N SER A 47 -5.98 13.07 25.27
CA SER A 47 -6.98 13.06 24.20
C SER A 47 -6.76 14.20 23.21
N GLN A 48 -6.39 15.39 23.70
CA GLN A 48 -6.05 16.53 22.84
C GLN A 48 -4.83 16.27 21.96
N ARG A 49 -3.80 15.60 22.51
CA ARG A 49 -2.60 15.19 21.74
C ARG A 49 -2.96 14.17 20.67
N TYR A 50 -3.78 13.18 21.01
CA TYR A 50 -4.31 12.21 20.05
C TYR A 50 -5.10 12.87 18.93
N GLU A 51 -6.07 13.74 19.26
CA GLU A 51 -6.92 14.40 18.26
C GLU A 51 -6.10 15.32 17.34
N SER A 52 -5.15 16.07 17.89
CA SER A 52 -4.25 16.92 17.09
C SER A 52 -3.45 16.08 16.08
N LYS A 53 -2.91 14.94 16.53
CA LYS A 53 -2.17 14.02 15.65
C LYS A 53 -3.06 13.35 14.61
N ARG A 54 -4.28 12.95 15.00
CA ARG A 54 -5.28 12.36 14.09
C ARG A 54 -5.59 13.31 12.94
N LEU A 55 -5.87 14.58 13.23
CA LEU A 55 -6.19 15.59 12.22
C LEU A 55 -5.00 15.88 11.28
N GLU A 56 -3.78 15.92 11.82
CA GLU A 56 -2.56 16.05 11.02
C GLU A 56 -2.42 14.89 10.01
N ILE A 57 -2.58 13.65 10.50
CA ILE A 57 -2.49 12.44 9.66
C ILE A 57 -3.63 12.38 8.65
N GLU A 58 -4.85 12.71 9.03
CA GLU A 58 -5.99 12.73 8.10
C GLU A 58 -5.79 13.75 6.98
N THR A 59 -5.23 14.92 7.29
CA THR A 59 -4.87 15.94 6.30
C THR A 59 -3.80 15.40 5.34
N TRP A 60 -2.77 14.76 5.88
CA TRP A 60 -1.71 14.14 5.09
C TRP A 60 -2.26 13.01 4.20
N LEU A 61 -3.07 12.12 4.75
CA LEU A 61 -3.70 11.00 4.03
C LEU A 61 -4.54 11.51 2.89
N SER A 62 -5.45 12.46 3.14
CA SER A 62 -6.31 13.02 2.10
C SER A 62 -5.48 13.63 0.96
N ARG A 63 -4.38 14.33 1.26
CA ARG A 63 -3.48 14.85 0.21
C ARG A 63 -2.82 13.73 -0.59
N MET A 64 -2.35 12.68 0.07
CA MET A 64 -1.66 11.58 -0.58
C MET A 64 -2.61 10.69 -1.39
N GLU A 65 -3.83 10.47 -0.91
CA GLU A 65 -4.90 9.77 -1.63
C GLU A 65 -5.27 10.54 -2.91
N ASN A 66 -5.52 11.85 -2.82
CA ASN A 66 -5.77 12.70 -3.99
C ASN A 66 -4.59 12.68 -4.97
N ARG A 67 -3.35 12.67 -4.47
CA ARG A 67 -2.16 12.54 -5.32
C ARG A 67 -2.17 11.17 -6.03
N CYS A 68 -2.46 10.08 -5.31
CA CYS A 68 -2.53 8.73 -5.87
C CYS A 68 -3.59 8.61 -6.97
N GLU A 69 -4.77 9.21 -6.78
CA GLU A 69 -5.83 9.26 -7.78
C GLU A 69 -5.38 9.99 -9.06
N ARG A 70 -4.67 11.12 -8.90
CA ARG A 70 -4.13 11.91 -10.02
C ARG A 70 -3.03 11.21 -10.81
N MET A 71 -2.35 10.21 -10.24
CA MET A 71 -1.31 9.46 -10.95
C MET A 71 -1.86 8.60 -12.10
N GLY A 72 -3.16 8.30 -12.10
CA GLY A 72 -3.85 7.63 -13.20
C GLY A 72 -3.34 6.21 -13.50
N THR A 73 -3.63 5.73 -14.71
CA THR A 73 -3.22 4.40 -15.18
C THR A 73 -1.74 4.37 -15.57
N VAL A 74 -1.16 3.17 -15.68
CA VAL A 74 0.21 3.00 -16.18
C VAL A 74 0.22 3.21 -17.69
N ALA A 75 1.14 4.06 -18.18
CA ALA A 75 1.29 4.35 -19.59
C ALA A 75 2.02 3.23 -20.36
N THR A 76 2.06 3.32 -21.69
CA THR A 76 2.74 2.36 -22.57
C THR A 76 3.89 2.97 -23.37
N THR A 77 4.07 4.29 -23.35
CA THR A 77 5.16 4.99 -24.05
C THR A 77 6.34 5.25 -23.12
N ALA A 78 7.56 5.26 -23.68
CA ALA A 78 8.80 5.37 -22.92
C ALA A 78 8.90 6.64 -22.07
N ASP A 79 8.61 7.78 -22.70
CA ASP A 79 8.69 9.12 -22.12
C ASP A 79 7.74 9.30 -20.93
N VAL A 80 6.49 8.83 -21.07
CA VAL A 80 5.51 8.91 -20.00
C VAL A 80 5.83 7.92 -18.88
N LEU A 81 6.31 6.71 -19.21
CA LEU A 81 6.72 5.72 -18.22
C LEU A 81 7.90 6.21 -17.37
N GLU A 82 8.86 6.93 -17.95
CA GLU A 82 9.96 7.54 -17.21
C GLU A 82 9.46 8.58 -16.20
N ALA A 83 8.56 9.47 -16.64
CA ALA A 83 7.93 10.45 -15.76
C ALA A 83 7.13 9.78 -14.62
N GLN A 84 6.34 8.75 -14.94
CA GLN A 84 5.57 7.99 -13.94
C GLN A 84 6.46 7.24 -12.95
N GLN A 85 7.61 6.69 -13.38
CA GLN A 85 8.58 6.08 -12.47
C GLN A 85 9.18 7.10 -11.49
N LYS A 86 9.51 8.30 -11.96
CA LYS A 86 10.02 9.37 -11.10
C LYS A 86 8.98 9.80 -10.07
N GLU A 87 7.73 9.98 -10.49
CA GLU A 87 6.63 10.31 -9.59
C GLU A 87 6.38 9.20 -8.57
N GLN A 88 6.38 7.94 -9.00
CA GLN A 88 6.23 6.76 -8.14
C GLN A 88 7.32 6.69 -7.07
N LYS A 89 8.59 6.91 -7.45
CA LYS A 89 9.72 6.94 -6.50
C LYS A 89 9.57 8.05 -5.46
N SER A 90 9.19 9.25 -5.89
CA SER A 90 8.91 10.37 -4.99
C SER A 90 7.76 10.07 -4.04
N PHE A 91 6.66 9.49 -4.54
CA PHE A 91 5.51 9.12 -3.73
C PHE A 91 5.91 8.11 -2.65
N HIS A 92 6.60 7.05 -3.05
CA HIS A 92 7.03 5.99 -2.15
C HIS A 92 7.99 6.54 -1.07
N ALA A 93 8.94 7.40 -1.43
CA ALA A 93 9.86 8.02 -0.47
C ALA A 93 9.11 8.82 0.61
N GLU A 94 8.11 9.61 0.21
CA GLU A 94 7.29 10.39 1.14
C GLU A 94 6.46 9.48 2.07
N LEU A 95 5.86 8.41 1.52
CA LEU A 95 5.10 7.43 2.30
C LEU A 95 6.00 6.73 3.34
N HIS A 96 7.21 6.34 2.95
CA HIS A 96 8.20 5.74 3.87
C HIS A 96 8.61 6.70 4.98
N GLN A 97 8.88 7.97 4.65
CA GLN A 97 9.24 8.98 5.65
C GLN A 97 8.10 9.23 6.65
N TYR A 98 6.84 9.11 6.20
CA TYR A 98 5.68 9.35 7.06
C TYR A 98 5.35 8.18 8.00
N LYS A 99 5.89 6.98 7.77
CA LYS A 99 5.63 5.78 8.58
C LYS A 99 5.79 6.02 10.08
N HIS A 100 6.83 6.75 10.49
CA HIS A 100 7.05 7.05 11.91
C HIS A 100 5.90 7.87 12.53
N GLN A 101 5.24 8.74 11.76
CA GLN A 101 4.11 9.53 12.26
C GLN A 101 2.89 8.64 12.55
N ILE A 102 2.68 7.59 11.75
CA ILE A 102 1.65 6.57 11.99
C ILE A 102 1.98 5.76 13.26
N GLU A 103 3.24 5.38 13.45
CA GLU A 103 3.69 4.69 14.67
C GLU A 103 3.48 5.54 15.93
N LEU A 104 3.82 6.83 15.89
CA LEU A 104 3.57 7.76 16.99
C LEU A 104 2.07 7.88 17.31
N PHE A 105 1.22 7.97 16.29
CA PHE A 105 -0.23 8.00 16.46
C PHE A 105 -0.80 6.73 17.09
N ASN A 106 -0.29 5.57 16.67
CA ASN A 106 -0.63 4.28 17.28
C ASN A 106 -0.16 4.23 18.74
N GLY A 107 1.01 4.78 19.06
CA GLY A 107 1.50 4.93 20.45
C GLY A 107 0.57 5.78 21.32
N LEU A 108 0.11 6.93 20.82
CA LEU A 108 -0.87 7.78 21.51
C LEU A 108 -2.19 7.04 21.77
N THR A 109 -2.65 6.25 20.80
CA THR A 109 -3.84 5.40 20.93
C THR A 109 -3.68 4.38 22.05
N GLN A 110 -2.57 3.65 22.05
CA GLN A 110 -2.29 2.64 23.08
C GLN A 110 -2.18 3.25 24.47
N LYS A 111 -1.56 4.43 24.59
CA LYS A 111 -1.48 5.17 25.85
C LYS A 111 -2.88 5.46 26.41
N LEU A 112 -3.79 6.00 25.58
CA LEU A 112 -5.16 6.33 26.00
C LEU A 112 -5.93 5.08 26.45
N ILE A 113 -5.77 3.95 25.75
CA ILE A 113 -6.45 2.70 26.11
C ILE A 113 -5.89 2.11 27.41
N ALA A 114 -4.57 2.14 27.59
CA ALA A 114 -3.91 1.50 28.72
C ALA A 114 -4.01 2.32 30.03
N VAL A 115 -3.95 3.65 29.94
CA VAL A 115 -3.95 4.53 31.13
C VAL A 115 -5.37 4.75 31.67
N TYR A 116 -6.39 4.67 30.82
CA TYR A 116 -7.80 4.93 31.19
C TYR A 116 -8.71 3.71 30.94
N PRO A 117 -8.45 2.54 31.57
CA PRO A 117 -9.17 1.29 31.29
C PRO A 117 -10.64 1.30 31.76
N GLY A 118 -11.00 2.18 32.70
CA GLY A 118 -12.36 2.35 33.19
C GLY A 118 -13.19 3.36 32.39
N ASP A 119 -12.60 4.01 31.39
CA ASP A 119 -13.22 5.04 30.56
C ASP A 119 -13.56 4.49 29.16
N ASP A 120 -14.59 5.05 28.50
CA ASP A 120 -14.95 4.62 27.14
C ASP A 120 -13.92 5.13 26.12
N THR A 121 -13.12 4.20 25.60
CA THR A 121 -12.12 4.44 24.55
C THR A 121 -12.54 3.89 23.18
N SER A 122 -13.80 3.49 23.01
CA SER A 122 -14.29 2.84 21.80
C SER A 122 -14.17 3.73 20.54
N ARG A 123 -14.43 5.04 20.67
CA ARG A 123 -14.27 5.99 19.56
C ARG A 123 -12.81 6.10 19.12
N ILE A 124 -11.87 6.16 20.06
CA ILE A 124 -10.43 6.23 19.77
C ILE A 124 -10.02 4.99 18.97
N LYS A 125 -10.42 3.79 19.40
CA LYS A 125 -10.15 2.54 18.69
C LYS A 125 -10.67 2.58 17.24
N ARG A 126 -11.95 2.97 17.05
CA ARG A 126 -12.55 3.04 15.70
C ARG A 126 -11.87 4.04 14.79
N MET A 127 -11.54 5.23 15.29
CA MET A 127 -10.88 6.27 14.49
C MET A 127 -9.44 5.85 14.12
N THR A 128 -8.70 5.26 15.07
CA THR A 128 -7.35 4.74 14.80
C THR A 128 -7.37 3.62 13.77
N GLU A 129 -8.33 2.70 13.87
CA GLU A 129 -8.51 1.64 12.86
C GLU A 129 -8.78 2.22 11.48
N SER A 130 -9.67 3.22 11.37
CA SER A 130 -9.96 3.89 10.11
C SER A 130 -8.73 4.54 9.47
N VAL A 131 -7.92 5.25 10.27
CA VAL A 131 -6.66 5.86 9.80
C VAL A 131 -5.66 4.80 9.34
N ASN A 132 -5.46 3.74 10.12
CA ASN A 132 -4.55 2.65 9.76
C ASN A 132 -5.02 1.92 8.49
N GLN A 133 -6.31 1.67 8.33
CA GLN A 133 -6.86 1.05 7.13
C GLN A 133 -6.61 1.90 5.89
N ARG A 134 -6.85 3.22 5.97
CA ARG A 134 -6.56 4.17 4.87
C ARG A 134 -5.08 4.17 4.49
N TYR A 135 -4.19 4.26 5.49
CA TYR A 135 -2.75 4.22 5.27
C TYR A 135 -2.31 2.90 4.60
N ASN A 136 -2.82 1.76 5.07
CA ASN A 136 -2.51 0.44 4.51
C ASN A 136 -3.02 0.29 3.08
N ASN A 137 -4.24 0.76 2.80
CA ASN A 137 -4.81 0.77 1.46
C ASN A 137 -3.94 1.59 0.50
N LEU A 138 -3.54 2.79 0.91
CA LEU A 138 -2.66 3.66 0.13
C LEU A 138 -1.31 3.00 -0.14
N ASN A 139 -0.68 2.42 0.89
CA ASN A 139 0.59 1.71 0.75
C ASN A 139 0.49 0.54 -0.24
N ASN A 140 -0.58 -0.27 -0.12
CA ASN A 140 -0.81 -1.39 -1.03
C ASN A 140 -1.05 -0.94 -2.47
N ALA A 141 -1.85 0.11 -2.68
CA ALA A 141 -2.10 0.67 -4.00
C ALA A 141 -0.79 1.13 -4.67
N VAL A 142 0.08 1.81 -3.92
CA VAL A 142 1.38 2.31 -4.39
C VAL A 142 2.33 1.15 -4.71
N ILE A 143 2.41 0.13 -3.87
CA ILE A 143 3.23 -1.07 -4.13
C ILE A 143 2.76 -1.76 -5.41
N ASN A 144 1.44 -1.96 -5.57
CA ASN A 144 0.87 -2.59 -6.75
C ASN A 144 1.12 -1.77 -8.01
N ARG A 145 0.94 -0.46 -7.96
CA ARG A 145 1.28 0.45 -9.07
C ARG A 145 2.77 0.36 -9.45
N GLY A 146 3.66 0.28 -8.47
CA GLY A 146 5.09 0.10 -8.70
C GLY A 146 5.40 -1.19 -9.48
N LYS A 147 4.73 -2.30 -9.15
CA LYS A 147 4.86 -3.58 -9.90
C LYS A 147 4.37 -3.44 -11.34
N LEU A 148 3.22 -2.79 -11.54
CA LEU A 148 2.67 -2.56 -12.89
C LEU A 148 3.58 -1.67 -13.74
N LEU A 149 4.12 -0.59 -13.16
CA LEU A 149 5.10 0.27 -13.84
C LEU A 149 6.35 -0.51 -14.24
N HIS A 150 6.88 -1.34 -13.34
CA HIS A 150 8.05 -2.16 -13.65
C HIS A 150 7.78 -3.15 -14.80
N ALA A 151 6.61 -3.81 -14.78
CA ALA A 151 6.21 -4.72 -15.85
C ALA A 151 6.03 -3.98 -17.20
N ALA A 152 5.41 -2.80 -17.21
CA ALA A 152 5.22 -2.01 -18.42
C ALA A 152 6.57 -1.60 -19.06
N VAL A 153 7.52 -1.16 -18.23
CA VAL A 153 8.88 -0.81 -18.68
C VAL A 153 9.60 -2.02 -19.25
N HIS A 154 9.54 -3.16 -18.56
CA HIS A 154 10.13 -4.40 -19.04
C HIS A 154 9.54 -4.84 -20.40
N ASN A 155 8.22 -4.75 -20.53
CA ASN A 155 7.52 -5.12 -21.77
C ASN A 155 7.91 -4.20 -22.93
N LEU A 156 7.99 -2.88 -22.69
CA LEU A 156 8.43 -1.92 -23.68
C LEU A 156 9.87 -2.22 -24.16
N GLN A 157 10.79 -2.46 -23.23
CA GLN A 157 12.17 -2.84 -23.57
C GLN A 157 12.26 -4.15 -24.34
N SER A 158 11.38 -5.12 -24.04
CA SER A 158 11.30 -6.37 -24.80
C SER A 158 10.78 -6.14 -26.21
N PHE A 159 9.76 -5.29 -26.37
CA PHE A 159 9.21 -4.91 -27.66
C PHE A 159 10.25 -4.22 -28.53
N ASP A 160 10.98 -3.23 -27.99
CA ASP A 160 12.03 -2.52 -28.71
C ASP A 160 13.09 -3.50 -29.23
N ARG A 161 13.56 -4.43 -28.39
CA ARG A 161 14.53 -5.47 -28.81
C ARG A 161 13.97 -6.37 -29.92
N SER A 162 12.71 -6.78 -29.84
CA SER A 162 12.08 -7.60 -30.89
C SER A 162 11.91 -6.82 -32.20
N MET A 163 11.61 -5.53 -32.11
CA MET A 163 11.51 -4.64 -33.26
C MET A 163 12.87 -4.45 -33.94
N ASP A 164 13.94 -4.23 -33.17
CA ASP A 164 15.31 -4.12 -33.70
C ASP A 164 15.73 -5.39 -34.45
N GLN A 165 15.44 -6.56 -33.89
CA GLN A 165 15.71 -7.85 -34.55
C GLN A 165 14.91 -8.00 -35.85
N PHE A 166 13.65 -7.57 -35.86
CA PHE A 166 12.81 -7.61 -37.05
C PHE A 166 13.31 -6.66 -38.14
N LEU A 167 13.70 -5.43 -37.79
CA LEU A 167 14.26 -4.46 -38.73
C LEU A 167 15.60 -4.92 -39.31
N ALA A 168 16.46 -5.53 -38.49
CA ALA A 168 17.70 -6.14 -38.97
C ALA A 168 17.44 -7.28 -39.95
N TRP A 169 16.47 -8.15 -39.65
CA TRP A 169 16.05 -9.21 -40.56
C TRP A 169 15.47 -8.67 -41.88
N LEU A 170 14.63 -7.63 -41.83
CA LEU A 170 14.09 -6.97 -43.02
C LEU A 170 15.21 -6.39 -43.90
N SER A 171 16.16 -5.68 -43.29
CA SER A 171 17.30 -5.09 -44.01
C SER A 171 18.15 -6.15 -44.71
N GLU A 172 18.38 -7.27 -44.04
CA GLU A 172 19.10 -8.43 -44.61
C GLU A 172 18.31 -9.06 -45.76
N ALA A 173 16.98 -9.22 -45.62
CA ALA A 173 16.12 -9.75 -46.67
C ALA A 173 16.06 -8.83 -47.91
N GLU A 174 16.00 -7.52 -47.71
CA GLU A 174 16.06 -6.52 -48.79
C GLU A 174 17.39 -6.60 -49.55
N SER A 175 18.51 -6.62 -48.83
CA SER A 175 19.86 -6.79 -49.41
C SER A 175 19.98 -8.07 -50.24
N GLN A 176 19.43 -9.19 -49.77
CA GLN A 176 19.41 -10.43 -50.53
C GLN A 176 18.56 -10.34 -51.80
N CYS A 177 17.40 -9.68 -51.74
CA CYS A 177 16.56 -9.46 -52.92
C CYS A 177 17.26 -8.58 -53.97
N GLU A 178 17.85 -7.45 -53.55
CA GLU A 178 18.61 -6.56 -54.44
C GLU A 178 19.79 -7.28 -55.09
N SER A 179 20.50 -8.10 -54.32
CA SER A 179 21.58 -8.94 -54.85
C SER A 179 21.06 -9.87 -55.94
N VAL A 180 19.96 -10.58 -55.68
CA VAL A 180 19.34 -11.51 -56.63
C VAL A 180 18.86 -10.79 -57.90
N GLU A 181 18.22 -9.63 -57.77
CA GLU A 181 17.81 -8.80 -58.91
C GLU A 181 19.01 -8.37 -59.76
N SER A 182 20.10 -7.93 -59.12
CA SER A 182 21.33 -7.57 -59.83
C SER A 182 21.97 -8.75 -60.56
N GLU A 183 21.86 -9.97 -60.01
CA GLU A 183 22.35 -11.19 -60.65
C GLU A 183 21.47 -11.59 -61.85
N ILE A 184 20.15 -11.40 -61.75
CA ILE A 184 19.20 -11.63 -62.84
C ILE A 184 19.48 -10.67 -64.00
N ASP A 185 19.73 -9.38 -63.71
CA ASP A 185 20.06 -8.38 -64.73
C ASP A 185 21.38 -8.72 -65.46
N ARG A 186 22.38 -9.23 -64.73
CA ARG A 186 23.65 -9.69 -65.33
C ARG A 186 23.53 -11.02 -66.07
N ASN A 187 22.64 -11.90 -65.62
CA ASN A 187 22.42 -13.23 -66.20
C ASN A 187 20.94 -13.66 -66.07
N PRO A 188 20.13 -13.49 -67.13
CA PRO A 188 18.69 -13.79 -67.09
C PRO A 188 18.35 -15.26 -66.79
N LEU A 189 19.30 -16.19 -66.92
CA LEU A 189 19.09 -17.61 -66.61
C LEU A 189 19.00 -17.88 -65.09
N VAL A 190 19.53 -16.99 -64.25
CA VAL A 190 19.48 -17.09 -62.77
C VAL A 190 18.03 -17.11 -62.26
N LEU A 191 17.13 -16.39 -62.94
CA LEU A 191 15.70 -16.33 -62.62
C LEU A 191 15.03 -17.73 -62.58
N LYS A 192 15.47 -18.66 -63.44
CA LYS A 192 14.94 -20.04 -63.47
C LYS A 192 15.35 -20.85 -62.25
N PHE A 193 16.55 -20.60 -61.70
CA PHE A 193 17.04 -21.28 -60.50
C PHE A 193 16.40 -20.73 -59.24
N VAL A 194 16.31 -19.39 -59.12
CA VAL A 194 15.64 -18.72 -58.00
C VAL A 194 14.16 -19.13 -57.93
N GLY A 195 13.44 -19.15 -59.05
CA GLY A 195 12.04 -19.59 -59.10
C GLY A 195 11.82 -21.07 -58.79
N LYS A 196 12.86 -21.92 -58.85
CA LYS A 196 12.80 -23.32 -58.43
C LYS A 196 13.05 -23.44 -56.92
N ALA A 197 14.08 -22.77 -56.41
CA ALA A 197 14.42 -22.74 -54.99
C ALA A 197 13.31 -22.09 -54.13
N ASN A 198 12.67 -21.02 -54.60
CA ASN A 198 11.61 -20.35 -53.84
C ASN A 198 10.32 -21.20 -53.77
N ARG A 199 10.01 -21.97 -54.83
CA ARG A 199 8.90 -22.95 -54.82
C ARG A 199 9.14 -24.09 -53.83
N GLU A 200 10.36 -24.59 -53.77
CA GLU A 200 10.76 -25.64 -52.83
C GLU A 200 10.77 -25.11 -51.38
N GLY A 201 11.30 -23.90 -51.14
CA GLY A 201 11.32 -23.24 -49.84
C GLY A 201 9.93 -22.85 -49.31
N PHE A 202 9.00 -22.43 -50.18
CA PHE A 202 7.62 -22.13 -49.79
C PHE A 202 6.89 -23.40 -49.32
N ASN A 203 7.10 -24.53 -50.01
CA ASN A 203 6.57 -25.84 -49.60
C ASN A 203 7.08 -26.27 -48.22
N ILE A 204 8.36 -26.03 -47.93
CA ILE A 204 8.97 -26.34 -46.63
C ILE A 204 8.39 -25.43 -45.53
N ARG A 205 8.31 -24.11 -45.75
CA ARG A 205 7.74 -23.17 -44.76
C ARG A 205 6.26 -23.43 -44.50
N GLN A 206 5.49 -23.84 -45.51
CA GLN A 206 4.08 -24.18 -45.37
C GLN A 206 3.92 -25.46 -44.53
N SER A 207 4.76 -26.48 -44.78
CA SER A 207 4.81 -27.72 -43.99
C SER A 207 5.23 -27.47 -42.52
N SER A 208 6.23 -26.62 -42.30
CA SER A 208 6.65 -26.19 -40.95
C SER A 208 5.57 -25.35 -40.24
N ARG A 209 4.85 -24.46 -40.93
CA ARG A 209 3.72 -23.72 -40.34
C ARG A 209 2.56 -24.64 -39.94
N SER A 210 2.27 -25.69 -40.71
CA SER A 210 1.28 -26.70 -40.30
C SER A 210 1.75 -27.52 -39.11
N LEU A 211 3.05 -27.83 -39.01
CA LEU A 211 3.65 -28.48 -37.84
C LEU A 211 3.60 -27.60 -36.59
N PHE A 212 3.95 -26.31 -36.69
CA PHE A 212 3.84 -25.37 -35.55
C PHE A 212 2.39 -25.13 -35.11
N LYS A 213 1.42 -25.12 -36.02
CA LYS A 213 -0.02 -25.07 -35.66
C LYS A 213 -0.50 -26.35 -34.97
N LEU A 214 0.05 -27.51 -35.33
CA LEU A 214 -0.26 -28.79 -34.69
C LEU A 214 0.40 -28.90 -33.31
N GLU A 215 1.64 -28.42 -33.16
CA GLU A 215 2.30 -28.34 -31.85
C GLU A 215 1.64 -27.33 -30.92
N GLY A 216 1.21 -26.16 -31.42
CA GLY A 216 0.44 -25.20 -30.64
C GLY A 216 -0.87 -25.78 -30.08
N LYS A 217 -1.62 -26.53 -30.92
CA LYS A 217 -2.82 -27.27 -30.47
C LYS A 217 -2.49 -28.43 -29.52
N PHE A 218 -1.33 -29.06 -29.67
CA PHE A 218 -0.86 -30.11 -28.77
C PHE A 218 -0.52 -29.57 -27.36
N TRP A 219 -0.03 -28.33 -27.27
CA TRP A 219 0.18 -27.66 -25.98
C TRP A 219 -1.12 -27.12 -25.36
N GLU A 220 -2.10 -26.67 -26.17
CA GLU A 220 -3.44 -26.27 -25.69
C GLU A 220 -4.22 -27.45 -25.08
N LEU A 221 -4.16 -28.66 -25.69
CA LEU A 221 -4.84 -29.86 -25.17
C LEU A 221 -4.22 -30.41 -23.87
N LYS A 222 -2.99 -30.03 -23.53
CA LYS A 222 -2.28 -30.49 -22.33
C LYS A 222 -2.46 -29.55 -21.13
N LEU A 223 -3.17 -28.43 -21.32
CA LEU A 223 -3.54 -27.46 -20.28
C LEU A 223 -4.99 -27.64 -19.81
N GLU A 224 -5.75 -28.58 -20.39
CA GLU A 224 -7.15 -28.90 -20.04
C GLU A 224 -7.33 -30.23 -19.26
N GLU A 225 -6.25 -30.92 -18.87
CA GLU A 225 -6.23 -32.04 -17.88
C GLU A 225 -5.55 -31.61 -16.58
#